data_AF-X0XDN6-F1
#
_entry.id   AF-X0XDN6-F1
#
_cell.length_a   1.000
_cell.length_b   1.000
_cell.length_c   1.000
_cell.angle_alpha   90.00
_cell.angle_beta   90.00
_cell.angle_gamma   90.00
#
_symmetry.space_group_name_H-M   'P 1'
#
loop_
_entity.id
_entity.type
_entity.pdbx_description
1 polymer ?
#
loop_
_entity_poly.entity_id
_entity_poly.type
_entity_poly.pdbx_seq_one_letter_code
_entity_poly.pdbx_strand_id
1 'polypeptide(L)'
;MTERKRQFKTIGFLVLLSISLIFPFIQNNFDISYEENRDTDFVKTSAQRSVTKQWIENPNFTLTPIEPTWYWENGTDGDNSDLDATTSTDWVNYDVLGETRTFTVVSGIINSSTSPNWKQFQKGDFQYPDFAQIQS
;
A
#
# COMPACT_ATOMS: atom_id res chain seq x y z
N MET A 1 -55.37 -13.34 45.50
CA MET A 1 -54.47 -12.20 45.16
C MET A 1 -55.29 -11.18 44.38
N THR A 2 -55.39 -9.93 44.83
CA THR A 2 -56.26 -8.91 44.21
C THR A 2 -55.82 -8.62 42.78
N GLU A 3 -56.76 -8.35 41.86
CA GLU A 3 -56.45 -8.16 40.43
C GLU A 3 -55.37 -7.12 40.17
N ARG A 4 -55.36 -6.03 40.95
CA ARG A 4 -54.29 -5.02 40.94
C ARG A 4 -52.91 -5.63 41.19
N LYS A 5 -52.77 -6.52 42.17
CA LYS A 5 -51.48 -7.17 42.46
C LYS A 5 -51.04 -8.09 41.32
N ARG A 6 -51.97 -8.73 40.60
CA ARG A 6 -51.67 -9.55 39.41
C ARG A 6 -51.20 -8.68 38.25
N GLN A 7 -51.89 -7.57 38.00
CA GLN A 7 -51.53 -6.59 36.97
C GLN A 7 -50.13 -6.00 37.19
N PHE A 8 -49.78 -5.63 38.43
CA PHE A 8 -48.42 -5.14 38.74
C PHE A 8 -47.33 -6.18 38.47
N LYS A 9 -47.58 -7.47 38.75
CA LYS A 9 -46.63 -8.53 38.41
C LYS A 9 -46.46 -8.71 36.90
N THR A 10 -47.57 -8.67 36.15
CA THR A 10 -47.53 -8.79 34.68
C THR A 10 -46.82 -7.60 34.04
N ILE A 11 -47.08 -6.37 34.50
CA ILE A 11 -46.40 -5.17 34.00
C ILE A 11 -44.90 -5.23 34.32
N GLY A 12 -44.53 -5.60 35.55
CA GLY A 12 -43.11 -5.76 35.93
C GLY A 12 -42.39 -6.81 35.07
N PHE A 13 -43.04 -7.92 34.77
CA PHE A 13 -42.49 -8.95 33.87
C PHE A 13 -42.31 -8.43 32.45
N LEU A 14 -43.27 -7.68 31.90
CA LEU A 14 -43.18 -7.11 30.56
C LEU A 14 -42.06 -6.07 30.44
N VAL A 15 -41.83 -5.26 31.49
CA VAL A 15 -40.72 -4.29 31.53
C VAL A 15 -39.36 -5.00 31.60
N LEU A 16 -39.25 -6.06 32.39
CA LEU A 16 -38.01 -6.86 32.43
C LEU A 16 -37.74 -7.53 31.07
N LEU A 17 -38.78 -8.06 30.43
CA LEU A 17 -38.67 -8.69 29.12
C LEU A 17 -38.24 -7.68 28.04
N SER A 18 -38.79 -6.46 28.06
CA SER A 18 -38.43 -5.44 27.08
C SER A 18 -36.97 -4.96 27.24
N ILE A 19 -36.48 -4.83 28.49
CA ILE A 19 -35.08 -4.49 28.74
C ILE A 19 -34.14 -5.58 28.22
N SER A 20 -34.45 -6.87 28.44
CA SER A 20 -33.64 -7.98 27.94
C SER A 20 -33.60 -8.06 26.40
N LEU A 21 -34.68 -7.65 25.73
CA LEU A 21 -34.76 -7.66 24.26
C LEU A 21 -34.03 -6.48 23.60
N ILE A 22 -33.96 -5.33 24.27
CA ILE A 22 -33.31 -4.12 23.74
C ILE A 22 -31.80 -4.09 24.05
N PHE A 23 -31.36 -4.74 25.13
CA PHE A 23 -29.96 -4.77 25.56
C PHE A 23 -28.94 -5.21 24.48
N PRO A 24 -29.15 -6.28 23.70
CA PRO A 24 -28.22 -6.66 22.63
C PRO A 24 -28.17 -5.66 21.47
N PHE A 25 -29.23 -4.86 21.26
CA PHE A 25 -29.26 -3.82 20.23
C PHE A 25 -28.42 -2.60 20.63
N ILE A 26 -28.34 -2.29 21.91
CA ILE A 26 -27.48 -1.22 22.44
C ILE A 26 -26.00 -1.64 22.41
N GLN A 27 -25.68 -2.90 22.72
CA GLN A 27 -24.31 -3.39 22.66
C GLN A 27 -23.72 -3.35 21.23
N ASN A 28 -24.50 -3.68 20.20
CA ASN A 28 -24.03 -3.63 18.81
C ASN A 28 -23.68 -2.22 18.31
N ASN A 29 -24.26 -1.16 18.91
CA ASN A 29 -23.95 0.23 18.53
C ASN A 29 -22.82 0.85 19.36
N PHE A 30 -22.41 0.23 20.47
CA PHE A 30 -21.32 0.72 21.32
C PHE A 30 -19.97 0.06 21.05
N ASP A 31 -19.93 -0.96 20.18
CA ASP A 31 -18.69 -1.61 19.74
C ASP A 31 -18.06 -0.84 18.56
N ILE A 32 -17.92 0.48 18.70
CA ILE A 32 -16.89 1.23 17.99
C ILE A 32 -15.59 0.92 18.74
N SER A 33 -15.11 -0.30 18.55
CA SER A 33 -13.88 -0.78 19.13
C SER A 33 -12.73 0.04 18.54
N TYR A 34 -12.09 0.83 19.40
CA TYR A 34 -10.66 1.08 19.25
C TYR A 34 -9.97 -0.28 19.48
N GLU A 35 -9.85 -1.09 18.43
CA GLU A 35 -9.03 -2.31 18.45
C GLU A 35 -7.55 -1.88 18.47
N GLU A 36 -6.97 -1.83 19.67
CA GLU A 36 -5.53 -1.97 19.86
C GLU A 36 -5.14 -3.33 19.25
N ASN A 37 -4.29 -3.31 18.22
CA ASN A 37 -3.75 -4.50 17.56
C ASN A 37 -2.95 -5.32 18.60
N ARG A 38 -3.63 -6.19 19.34
CA ARG A 38 -2.99 -7.26 20.08
C ARG A 38 -3.20 -8.53 19.30
N ASP A 39 -2.11 -8.99 18.70
CA ASP A 39 -1.97 -10.32 18.10
C ASP A 39 -2.57 -11.38 19.01
N THR A 40 -3.77 -11.85 18.67
CA THR A 40 -4.22 -13.17 19.08
C THR A 40 -4.99 -13.77 17.91
N ASP A 41 -4.44 -14.86 17.39
CA ASP A 41 -5.01 -15.75 16.37
C ASP A 41 -6.40 -16.25 16.79
N PHE A 42 -7.43 -15.47 16.51
CA PHE A 42 -8.80 -15.95 16.54
C PHE A 42 -9.22 -16.26 15.11
N VAL A 43 -9.52 -17.53 14.83
CA VAL A 43 -10.03 -18.00 13.54
C VAL A 43 -11.35 -17.28 13.25
N LYS A 44 -11.29 -16.23 12.42
CA LYS A 44 -12.47 -15.46 12.02
C LYS A 44 -13.22 -16.24 10.93
N THR A 45 -14.52 -16.46 11.16
CA THR A 45 -15.46 -16.89 10.12
C THR A 45 -15.42 -15.91 8.95
N SER A 46 -15.70 -16.38 7.73
CA SER A 46 -15.63 -15.61 6.48
C SER A 46 -16.68 -14.49 6.42
N ALA A 47 -16.49 -13.46 7.22
CA ALA A 47 -17.18 -12.19 7.16
C ALA A 47 -16.17 -11.13 6.72
N GLN A 48 -16.36 -10.58 5.52
CA GLN A 48 -15.57 -9.44 5.06
C GLN A 48 -15.96 -8.21 5.89
N ARG A 49 -15.05 -7.74 6.75
CA ARG A 49 -15.21 -6.47 7.47
C ARG A 49 -14.22 -5.46 6.89
N SER A 50 -14.74 -4.31 6.46
CA SER A 50 -13.91 -3.19 6.04
C SER A 50 -13.55 -2.36 7.27
N VAL A 51 -12.26 -2.25 7.57
CA VAL A 51 -11.72 -1.40 8.63
C VAL A 51 -10.86 -0.30 8.00
N THR A 52 -10.99 0.92 8.49
CA THR A 52 -10.10 2.02 8.15
C THR A 52 -9.08 2.18 9.26
N LYS A 53 -7.81 1.95 8.96
CA LYS A 53 -6.68 2.17 9.87
C LYS A 53 -5.94 3.43 9.41
N GLN A 54 -5.66 4.35 10.32
CA GLN A 54 -4.75 5.47 10.05
C GLN A 54 -3.31 4.93 10.08
N TRP A 55 -2.57 5.12 8.99
CA TRP A 55 -1.20 4.60 8.83
C TRP A 55 -0.12 5.61 9.27
N ILE A 56 -0.45 6.90 9.29
CA ILE A 56 0.48 8.00 9.59
C ILE A 56 -0.07 8.77 10.78
N GLU A 57 0.71 8.93 11.85
CA GLU A 57 0.27 9.60 13.07
C GLU A 57 0.09 11.12 12.89
N ASN A 58 0.88 11.75 12.00
CA ASN A 58 0.82 13.18 11.67
C ASN A 58 0.50 13.42 10.18
N PRO A 59 -0.72 13.10 9.70
CA PRO A 59 -1.06 13.15 8.28
C PRO A 59 -1.14 14.58 7.71
N ASN A 60 -1.12 15.60 8.57
CA ASN A 60 -1.17 17.01 8.20
C ASN A 60 0.18 17.71 8.41
N PHE A 61 1.23 16.99 8.78
CA PHE A 61 2.59 17.52 8.94
C PHE A 61 2.70 18.74 9.88
N THR A 62 1.78 18.86 10.84
CA THR A 62 1.64 20.04 11.72
C THR A 62 2.59 20.00 12.93
N LEU A 63 3.01 18.81 13.32
CA LEU A 63 3.94 18.59 14.44
C LEU A 63 5.37 18.34 13.93
N THR A 64 6.36 18.90 14.63
CA THR A 64 7.79 18.71 14.36
C THR A 64 8.45 17.98 15.53
N PRO A 65 9.20 16.88 15.29
CA PRO A 65 9.45 16.24 14.00
C PRO A 65 8.20 15.54 13.45
N ILE A 66 8.13 15.38 12.13
CA ILE A 66 7.07 14.61 11.48
C ILE A 66 7.28 13.14 11.85
N GLU A 67 6.32 12.53 12.54
CA GLU A 67 6.37 11.11 12.93
C GLU A 67 5.52 10.22 11.99
N PRO A 68 6.01 9.02 11.63
CA PRO A 68 7.36 8.52 11.91
C PRO A 68 8.41 9.37 11.19
N THR A 69 9.60 9.54 11.80
CA THR A 69 10.75 10.17 11.14
C THR A 69 10.86 9.59 9.72
N TRP A 70 10.67 10.43 8.70
CA TRP A 70 10.69 9.99 7.31
C TRP A 70 12.12 9.62 6.92
N TYR A 71 12.42 8.32 6.93
CA TYR A 71 13.66 7.78 6.40
C TYR A 71 13.49 7.55 4.90
N TRP A 72 13.99 8.49 4.10
CA TRP A 72 14.10 8.33 2.65
C TRP A 72 15.21 7.34 2.27
N GLU A 73 16.11 7.04 3.21
CA GLU A 73 17.17 6.05 3.08
C GLU A 73 16.58 4.65 2.90
N ASN A 74 16.94 3.98 1.81
CA ASN A 74 16.49 2.63 1.48
C ASN A 74 17.38 1.56 2.14
N GLY A 75 17.57 1.68 3.46
CA GLY A 75 18.39 0.75 4.25
C GLY A 75 19.85 0.66 3.78
N THR A 76 20.48 -0.50 3.99
CA THR A 76 21.88 -0.78 3.57
C THR A 76 22.01 -1.31 2.14
N ASP A 77 20.89 -1.76 1.57
CA ASP A 77 20.88 -2.48 0.29
C ASP A 77 20.54 -1.56 -0.89
N GLY A 78 20.05 -0.35 -0.62
CA GLY A 78 19.80 0.70 -1.62
C GLY A 78 20.90 1.76 -1.69
N ASP A 79 21.02 2.41 -2.84
CA ASP A 79 21.90 3.56 -3.01
C ASP A 79 21.18 4.83 -2.50
N ASN A 80 21.59 5.31 -1.32
CA ASN A 80 21.05 6.54 -0.72
C ASN A 80 21.64 7.81 -1.35
N SER A 81 22.47 7.72 -2.38
CA SER A 81 22.90 8.91 -3.13
C SER A 81 21.91 9.33 -4.22
N ASP A 82 20.97 8.45 -4.58
CA ASP A 82 19.96 8.69 -5.62
C ASP A 82 18.72 9.45 -5.12
N LEU A 83 18.66 9.75 -3.82
CA LEU A 83 17.51 10.38 -3.19
C LEU A 83 17.98 11.49 -2.23
N ASP A 84 17.21 12.56 -2.14
CA ASP A 84 17.30 13.56 -1.08
C ASP A 84 15.89 13.85 -0.56
N ALA A 85 15.75 14.17 0.72
CA ALA A 85 14.45 14.56 1.25
C ALA A 85 14.56 15.66 2.30
N THR A 86 13.58 16.55 2.26
CA THR A 86 13.45 17.66 3.20
C THR A 86 12.09 17.62 3.87
N THR A 87 12.09 17.78 5.20
CA THR A 87 10.88 17.82 6.01
C THR A 87 10.73 19.19 6.66
N SER A 88 9.51 19.72 6.66
CA SER A 88 9.18 20.98 7.31
C SER A 88 7.76 20.94 7.86
N THR A 89 7.40 21.94 8.67
CA THR A 89 6.00 22.12 9.06
C THR A 89 5.15 22.31 7.80
N ASP A 90 4.04 21.57 7.72
CA ASP A 90 3.05 21.55 6.63
C ASP A 90 3.47 20.85 5.33
N TRP A 91 4.74 20.48 5.13
CA TRP A 91 5.19 19.84 3.89
C TRP A 91 6.37 18.89 4.02
N VAL A 92 6.43 17.93 3.09
CA VAL A 92 7.54 17.01 2.89
C VAL A 92 7.86 17.01 1.39
N ASN A 93 9.14 17.05 1.05
CA ASN A 93 9.60 16.88 -0.32
C ASN A 93 10.61 15.72 -0.41
N TYR A 94 10.60 15.01 -1.52
CA TYR A 94 11.66 14.08 -1.90
C TYR A 94 12.08 14.38 -3.33
N ASP A 95 13.39 14.40 -3.55
CA ASP A 95 14.00 14.62 -4.84
C ASP A 95 14.72 13.34 -5.27
N VAL A 96 14.47 12.90 -6.51
CA VAL A 96 15.19 11.78 -7.12
C VAL A 96 16.43 12.34 -7.80
N LEU A 97 17.58 12.12 -7.18
CA LEU A 97 18.89 12.55 -7.66
C LEU A 97 19.40 11.53 -8.70
N GLY A 98 19.08 11.77 -9.96
CA GLY A 98 19.62 10.96 -11.06
C GLY A 98 20.86 11.59 -11.68
N GLU A 99 21.81 10.75 -12.12
CA GLU A 99 22.83 11.20 -13.06
C GLU A 99 22.21 11.43 -14.45
N THR A 100 22.39 12.63 -15.02
CA THR A 100 22.07 12.84 -16.43
C THR A 100 23.15 12.18 -17.29
N ARG A 101 22.92 10.92 -17.70
CA ARG A 101 23.80 10.21 -18.63
C ARG A 101 23.32 10.39 -20.06
N THR A 102 24.14 11.02 -20.90
CA THR A 102 23.99 10.93 -22.36
C THR A 102 24.59 9.61 -22.83
N PHE A 103 23.76 8.69 -23.32
CA PHE A 103 24.23 7.46 -23.97
C PHE A 103 24.04 7.57 -25.49
N THR A 104 25.10 7.31 -26.25
CA THR A 104 25.00 7.16 -27.69
C THR A 104 24.61 5.71 -27.97
N VAL A 105 23.34 5.48 -28.32
CA VAL A 105 22.75 4.13 -28.52
C VAL A 105 23.46 3.31 -29.60
N VAL A 106 24.17 3.96 -30.52
CA VAL A 106 24.78 3.28 -31.66
C VAL A 106 26.15 3.88 -31.94
N SER A 107 27.21 3.07 -31.78
CA SER A 107 28.48 3.38 -32.45
C SER A 107 28.36 2.95 -33.90
N GLY A 108 28.25 3.89 -34.85
CA GLY A 108 28.21 3.57 -36.27
C GLY A 108 27.10 4.25 -37.06
N ILE A 109 26.96 3.86 -38.33
CA ILE A 109 25.91 4.35 -39.24
C ILE A 109 24.72 3.38 -39.14
N ILE A 110 23.59 3.88 -38.65
CA ILE A 110 22.34 3.11 -38.56
C ILE A 110 21.96 2.60 -39.95
N ASN A 111 21.49 1.35 -40.03
CA ASN A 111 21.10 0.67 -41.26
C ASN A 111 22.21 0.54 -42.32
N SER A 112 23.48 0.54 -41.92
CA SER A 112 24.60 0.32 -42.83
C SER A 112 25.29 -1.03 -42.62
N SER A 113 25.58 -1.73 -43.72
CA SER A 113 26.47 -2.89 -43.74
C SER A 113 27.92 -2.55 -43.35
N THR A 114 28.29 -1.26 -43.31
CA THR A 114 29.61 -0.78 -42.90
C THR A 114 29.67 -0.36 -41.43
N SER A 115 28.60 -0.55 -40.66
CA SER A 115 28.58 -0.13 -39.26
C SER A 115 29.54 -0.97 -38.41
N PRO A 116 30.44 -0.35 -37.62
CA PRO A 116 31.28 -1.09 -36.69
C PRO A 116 30.40 -1.93 -35.77
N ASN A 117 30.79 -3.20 -35.58
CA ASN A 117 30.13 -4.23 -34.77
C ASN A 117 28.96 -5.00 -35.41
N TRP A 118 28.54 -4.69 -36.65
CA TRP A 118 27.64 -5.58 -37.38
C TRP A 118 28.44 -6.64 -38.13
N LYS A 119 28.07 -7.91 -37.95
CA LYS A 119 28.69 -9.05 -38.62
C LYS A 119 27.63 -9.99 -39.18
N GLN A 120 27.93 -10.61 -40.32
CA GLN A 120 27.06 -11.61 -40.91
C GLN A 120 27.00 -12.83 -39.98
N PHE A 121 25.79 -13.33 -39.73
CA PHE A 121 25.56 -14.52 -38.91
C PHE A 121 25.44 -15.75 -39.81
N GLN A 122 26.20 -16.81 -39.51
CA GLN A 122 26.09 -18.12 -40.15
C GLN A 122 25.42 -19.10 -39.21
N LYS A 123 24.37 -19.79 -39.68
CA LYS A 123 23.75 -20.87 -38.93
C LYS A 123 24.45 -22.19 -39.25
N GLY A 124 25.26 -22.71 -38.34
CA GLY A 124 25.94 -24.00 -38.52
C GLY A 124 26.74 -24.07 -39.83
N ASP A 125 26.55 -25.14 -40.61
CA ASP A 125 27.31 -25.41 -41.83
C ASP A 125 26.71 -24.79 -43.11
N PHE A 126 25.65 -23.98 -43.00
CA PHE A 126 25.04 -23.35 -44.16
C PHE A 126 25.97 -22.29 -44.75
N GLN A 127 26.20 -22.31 -46.07
CA GLN A 127 26.98 -21.27 -46.74
C GLN A 127 26.32 -19.89 -46.58
N TYR A 128 27.15 -18.84 -46.56
CA TYR A 128 26.65 -17.48 -46.66
C TYR A 128 25.95 -17.27 -48.00
N PRO A 129 24.91 -16.42 -48.06
CA PRO A 129 24.35 -15.98 -49.33
C PRO A 129 25.41 -15.25 -50.16
N ASP A 130 25.28 -15.35 -51.49
CA ASP A 130 26.16 -14.68 -52.46
C ASP A 130 26.19 -13.15 -52.28
N PHE A 131 25.11 -12.58 -51.71
CA PHE A 131 25.01 -11.17 -51.39
C PHE A 131 24.15 -10.94 -50.13
N ALA A 132 24.63 -10.08 -49.23
CA ALA A 132 23.88 -9.62 -48.06
C ALA A 132 24.19 -8.15 -47.79
N GLN A 133 23.15 -7.32 -47.66
CA GLN A 133 23.27 -5.92 -47.26
C GLN A 133 22.12 -5.53 -46.33
N ILE A 134 22.39 -4.58 -45.44
CA ILE A 134 21.35 -3.89 -44.67
C ILE A 134 20.93 -2.70 -45.52
N GLN A 135 19.64 -2.63 -45.88
CA GLN A 135 19.07 -1.49 -46.60
C GLN A 135 18.37 -0.55 -45.62
N SER A 136 18.43 0.74 -45.92
CA SER A 136 17.74 1.82 -45.19
C SER A 136 16.27 1.93 -45.54
#